data_AF-A0A645IFU9-F1
#
_entry.id   AF-A0A645IFU9-F1
#
_cell.length_a   1.000
_cell.length_b   1.000
_cell.length_c   1.000
_cell.angle_alpha   90.00
_cell.angle_beta   90.00
_cell.angle_gamma   90.00
#
_symmetry.space_group_name_H-M   'P 1'
#
loop_
_entity.id
_entity.type
_entity.pdbx_description
1 polymer ?
#
loop_
_entity_poly.entity_id
_entity_poly.type
_entity_poly.pdbx_seq_one_letter_code
_entity_poly.pdbx_strand_id
1 'polypeptide(L)'
;MKPNEQFTYNKQTKEETISRPDIDEVTAWQRGELVFKSTTLKEIITVLERKYPYSFVYALNTLKDDKYTFRFKDKTSLREVMDIIAEVSGHIKYRIENDKCYISPL
;
A
#
# COMPACT_ATOMS: atom_id res chain seq x y z
N MET A 1 19.44 14.10 14.99
CA MET A 1 19.15 13.64 13.62
C MET A 1 17.85 12.84 13.64
N LYS A 2 16.80 13.32 12.97
CA LYS A 2 15.60 12.53 12.66
C LYS A 2 15.22 12.83 11.22
N PRO A 3 14.99 11.80 10.40
CA PRO A 3 14.07 11.98 9.28
C PRO A 3 13.24 10.70 9.10
N ASN A 4 12.15 10.59 9.85
CA ASN A 4 11.10 9.60 9.58
C ASN A 4 9.73 10.28 9.40
N GLU A 5 9.75 11.56 9.06
CA GLU A 5 8.58 12.32 8.66
C GLU A 5 8.21 11.98 7.22
N GLN A 6 7.20 11.12 7.06
CA GLN A 6 6.01 11.42 6.25
C GLN A 6 4.93 10.35 6.50
N PHE A 7 4.40 10.32 7.72
CA PHE A 7 3.02 9.92 7.97
C PHE A 7 2.13 11.13 7.64
N THR A 8 1.98 11.49 6.36
CA THR A 8 1.04 12.56 6.00
C THR A 8 -0.33 11.95 5.74
N TYR A 9 -1.03 11.68 6.84
CA TYR A 9 -2.47 11.52 6.85
C TYR A 9 -3.09 12.90 6.57
N ASN A 10 -3.73 13.08 5.41
CA ASN A 10 -4.57 14.25 5.18
C ASN A 10 -5.95 13.79 4.67
N LYS A 11 -6.90 13.73 5.62
CA LYS A 11 -8.34 13.61 5.38
C LYS A 11 -8.84 14.96 4.88
N GLN A 12 -8.76 15.19 3.56
CA GLN A 12 -9.58 16.12 2.77
C GLN A 12 -8.78 16.57 1.56
N THR A 13 -9.10 16.03 0.39
CA THR A 13 -9.44 16.83 -0.80
C THR A 13 -9.97 15.89 -1.89
N LYS A 14 -11.18 16.18 -2.36
CA LYS A 14 -11.70 15.68 -3.62
C LYS A 14 -10.99 16.42 -4.74
N GLU A 15 -9.79 15.99 -5.10
CA GLU A 15 -9.17 16.47 -6.33
C GLU A 15 -8.84 15.28 -7.24
N GLU A 16 -9.59 15.28 -8.34
CA GLU A 16 -9.42 14.43 -9.49
C GLU A 16 -8.05 14.71 -10.09
N THR A 17 -7.14 13.74 -10.04
CA THR A 17 -5.92 13.79 -10.84
C THR A 17 -5.73 12.45 -11.51
N ILE A 18 -6.62 12.18 -12.46
CA ILE A 18 -6.24 11.45 -13.66
C ILE A 18 -5.34 12.40 -14.44
N SER A 19 -4.07 12.47 -14.08
CA SER A 19 -3.07 13.14 -14.90
C SER A 19 -1.75 12.44 -14.73
N ARG A 20 -1.58 11.45 -15.62
CA ARG A 20 -0.32 10.85 -16.06
C ARG A 20 0.40 10.10 -14.92
N PRO A 21 0.79 8.82 -15.09
CA PRO A 21 1.82 8.24 -14.24
C PRO A 21 3.12 8.99 -14.56
N ASP A 22 3.24 10.17 -13.95
CA ASP A 22 4.31 11.13 -14.11
C ASP A 22 5.59 10.38 -13.72
N ILE A 23 6.56 10.46 -14.61
CA ILE A 23 7.91 9.86 -14.63
C ILE A 23 8.54 9.57 -13.26
N ASP A 24 8.18 10.31 -12.21
CA ASP A 24 8.51 10.10 -10.80
C ASP A 24 8.05 8.72 -10.24
N GLU A 25 6.85 8.24 -10.59
CA GLU A 25 6.39 6.90 -10.18
C GLU A 25 7.24 5.82 -10.85
N VAL A 26 7.40 5.90 -12.18
CA VAL A 26 8.22 4.96 -12.98
C VAL A 26 9.69 4.96 -12.52
N THR A 27 10.24 6.13 -12.20
CA THR A 27 11.63 6.24 -11.71
C THR A 27 11.78 5.77 -10.26
N ALA A 28 10.77 5.92 -9.40
CA ALA A 28 10.76 5.34 -8.06
C ALA A 28 10.83 3.81 -8.13
N TRP A 29 10.07 3.19 -9.04
CA TRP A 29 10.17 1.75 -9.34
C TRP A 29 11.57 1.37 -9.83
N GLN A 30 12.18 2.16 -10.72
CA GLN A 30 13.55 1.94 -11.19
C GLN A 30 14.61 2.12 -10.08
N ARG A 31 14.32 2.93 -9.06
CA ARG A 31 15.16 3.13 -7.86
C ARG A 31 14.85 2.13 -6.73
N GLY A 32 13.90 1.21 -6.96
CA GLY A 32 13.50 0.15 -6.03
C GLY A 32 12.42 0.55 -5.02
N GLU A 33 12.05 1.83 -4.95
CA GLU A 33 11.04 2.33 -4.04
C GLU A 33 9.63 1.87 -4.47
N LEU A 34 8.76 1.64 -3.48
CA LEU A 34 7.35 1.32 -3.70
C LEU A 34 6.51 2.52 -3.27
N VAL A 35 5.89 3.20 -4.23
CA VAL A 35 5.13 4.43 -3.98
C VAL A 35 3.69 4.24 -4.41
N PHE A 36 2.76 4.57 -3.51
CA PHE A 36 1.33 4.62 -3.74
C PHE A 36 0.86 6.04 -3.43
N LYS A 37 0.15 6.69 -4.35
CA LYS A 37 -0.36 8.05 -4.19
C LYS A 37 -1.88 8.03 -4.38
N SER A 38 -2.63 8.30 -3.31
CA SER A 38 -4.10 8.33 -3.35
C SER A 38 -4.71 7.06 -3.98
N THR A 39 -4.19 5.90 -3.59
CA THR A 39 -4.48 4.59 -4.18
C THR A 39 -5.36 3.75 -3.27
N THR A 40 -6.33 3.02 -3.81
CA THR A 40 -7.19 2.14 -2.99
C THR A 40 -6.42 0.92 -2.48
N LEU A 41 -6.86 0.32 -1.36
CA LEU A 41 -6.24 -0.93 -0.86
C LEU A 41 -6.28 -2.06 -1.91
N LYS A 42 -7.34 -2.10 -2.73
CA LYS A 42 -7.49 -3.08 -3.82
C LYS A 42 -6.38 -2.95 -4.86
N GLU A 43 -6.10 -1.71 -5.28
CA GLU A 43 -5.01 -1.43 -6.21
C GLU A 43 -3.64 -1.68 -5.57
N ILE A 44 -3.45 -1.28 -4.31
CA ILE A 44 -2.23 -1.55 -3.55
C ILE A 44 -1.95 -3.06 -3.52
N ILE A 45 -2.93 -3.88 -3.14
CA ILE A 45 -2.80 -5.34 -3.09
C ILE A 45 -2.43 -5.92 -4.46
N THR A 46 -3.05 -5.43 -5.54
CA THR A 46 -2.74 -5.87 -6.92
C THR A 46 -1.27 -5.62 -7.26
N VAL A 47 -0.72 -4.50 -6.80
CA VAL A 47 0.69 -4.16 -7.00
C VAL A 47 1.60 -5.02 -6.13
N LEU A 48 1.23 -5.26 -4.87
CA LEU A 48 1.98 -6.13 -3.96
C LEU A 48 2.06 -7.57 -4.49
N GLU A 49 0.97 -8.10 -5.06
CA GLU A 49 0.93 -9.44 -5.66
C GLU A 49 1.90 -9.60 -6.84
N ARG A 50 2.22 -8.50 -7.55
CA ARG A 50 3.22 -8.51 -8.63
C ARG A 50 4.65 -8.36 -8.11
N LYS A 51 4.84 -7.62 -7.01
CA LYS A 51 6.17 -7.32 -6.45
C LYS A 51 6.69 -8.45 -5.56
N TYR A 52 5.82 -9.16 -4.87
CA TYR A 52 6.17 -10.20 -3.92
C TYR A 52 5.62 -11.56 -4.37
N PRO A 53 6.32 -12.67 -4.09
CA PRO A 53 5.87 -14.02 -4.44
C PRO A 53 4.78 -14.52 -3.47
N TYR A 54 3.74 -13.72 -3.22
CA TYR A 54 2.63 -14.05 -2.33
C TYR A 54 1.29 -13.82 -3.02
N SER A 55 0.35 -14.74 -2.83
CA SER A 55 -1.05 -14.54 -3.23
C SER A 55 -1.84 -13.87 -2.12
N PHE A 56 -2.75 -12.97 -2.47
CA PHE A 56 -3.60 -12.30 -1.50
C PHE A 56 -4.98 -12.93 -1.42
N VAL A 57 -5.45 -13.22 -0.21
CA VAL A 57 -6.76 -13.81 0.06
C VAL A 57 -7.58 -12.87 0.93
N TYR A 58 -8.67 -12.35 0.39
CA TYR A 58 -9.56 -11.41 1.08
C TYR A 58 -10.96 -11.45 0.49
N ALA A 59 -11.98 -11.11 1.31
CA ALA A 59 -13.31 -10.87 0.79
C ALA A 59 -13.41 -9.46 0.21
N LEU A 60 -14.09 -9.28 -0.93
CA LEU A 60 -14.22 -7.97 -1.60
C LEU A 60 -14.76 -6.88 -0.66
N ASN A 61 -15.66 -7.24 0.26
CA ASN A 61 -16.26 -6.32 1.23
C ASN A 61 -15.32 -5.96 2.40
N THR A 62 -14.13 -6.53 2.46
CA THR A 62 -13.11 -6.23 3.49
C THR A 62 -12.38 -4.93 3.19
N LEU A 63 -12.22 -4.62 1.89
CA LEU A 63 -11.46 -3.46 1.44
C LEU A 63 -12.44 -2.31 1.20
N LYS A 64 -12.32 -1.25 2.00
CA LYS A 64 -13.03 0.00 1.75
C LYS A 64 -12.43 0.73 0.55
N ASP A 65 -13.22 1.61 -0.07
CA ASP A 65 -12.78 2.48 -1.18
C ASP A 65 -11.94 3.68 -0.70
N ASP A 66 -11.47 3.64 0.56
CA ASP A 66 -10.55 4.63 1.10
C ASP A 66 -9.24 4.66 0.30
N LYS A 67 -8.72 5.86 0.10
CA LYS A 67 -7.47 6.10 -0.64
C LYS A 67 -6.32 6.33 0.32
N TYR A 68 -5.18 5.73 0.00
CA TYR A 68 -3.98 5.75 0.83
C TYR A 68 -2.78 6.25 0.04
N THR A 69 -1.87 6.90 0.76
CA THR A 69 -0.57 7.31 0.22
C THR A 69 0.50 6.63 1.06
N PHE A 70 1.34 5.82 0.43
CA PHE A 70 2.44 5.11 1.07
C PHE A 70 3.72 5.28 0.27
N ARG A 71 4.84 5.27 0.99
CA ARG A 71 6.18 5.18 0.40
C ARG A 71 6.98 4.18 1.20
N PHE A 72 7.41 3.11 0.55
CA PHE A 72 8.30 2.12 1.13
C PHE A 72 9.65 2.16 0.42
N LYS A 73 10.71 2.00 1.21
CA LYS A 73 12.07 1.88 0.67
C LYS A 73 12.22 0.60 -0.16
N ASP A 74 13.24 0.57 -1.00
CA ASP A 74 13.63 -0.65 -1.70
C ASP A 74 13.90 -1.80 -0.71
N LYS A 75 13.57 -3.03 -1.13
CA LYS A 75 13.75 -4.27 -0.35
C LYS A 75 12.95 -4.37 0.96
N THR A 76 11.98 -3.48 1.20
CA THR A 76 11.05 -3.63 2.34
C THR A 76 10.35 -4.99 2.21
N SER A 77 10.27 -5.75 3.30
CA SER A 77 9.60 -7.06 3.28
C SER A 77 8.08 -6.89 3.15
N LEU A 78 7.39 -7.88 2.58
CA LEU A 78 5.91 -7.85 2.52
C LEU A 78 5.30 -7.69 3.92
N ARG A 79 5.92 -8.30 4.94
CA ARG A 79 5.47 -8.20 6.33
C ARG A 79 5.47 -6.75 6.82
N GLU A 80 6.58 -6.05 6.67
CA GLU A 80 6.69 -4.64 7.06
C GLU A 80 5.71 -3.74 6.29
N VAL A 81 5.52 -4.01 5.00
CA VAL A 81 4.51 -3.31 4.19
C VAL A 81 3.12 -3.52 4.77
N MET A 82 2.75 -4.76 5.08
CA MET A 82 1.43 -5.11 5.62
C MET A 82 1.22 -4.62 7.05
N ASP A 83 2.26 -4.57 7.89
CA ASP A 83 2.21 -3.97 9.23
C ASP A 83 1.81 -2.50 9.14
N ILE A 84 2.48 -1.73 8.28
CA ILE A 84 2.18 -0.31 8.06
C ILE A 84 0.78 -0.14 7.46
N ILE A 85 0.39 -0.96 6.48
CA ILE A 85 -0.95 -0.88 5.87
C ILE A 85 -2.04 -1.19 6.90
N ALA A 86 -1.87 -2.22 7.74
CA ALA A 86 -2.84 -2.57 8.77
C ALA A 86 -2.96 -1.47 9.83
N GLU A 87 -1.83 -0.92 10.29
CA GLU A 87 -1.79 0.18 11.25
C GLU A 87 -2.47 1.45 10.71
N VAL A 88 -2.16 1.84 9.46
CA VAL A 88 -2.68 3.08 8.85
C VAL A 88 -4.15 2.94 8.43
N SER A 89 -4.55 1.79 7.91
CA SER A 89 -5.95 1.55 7.53
C SER A 89 -6.86 1.44 8.75
N GLY A 90 -6.37 0.87 9.86
CA GLY A 90 -7.08 0.80 11.14
C GLY A 90 -8.38 -0.02 11.12
N HIS A 91 -8.68 -0.71 10.02
CA HIS A 91 -9.92 -1.50 9.86
C HIS A 91 -9.68 -2.89 9.28
N ILE A 92 -8.42 -3.26 9.03
CA ILE A 92 -8.03 -4.59 8.57
C ILE A 92 -6.98 -5.17 9.51
N LYS A 93 -6.95 -6.50 9.55
CA LYS A 93 -5.84 -7.30 10.09
C LYS A 93 -5.37 -8.25 9.01
N TYR A 94 -4.09 -8.63 9.09
CA TYR A 94 -3.49 -9.53 8.12
C TYR A 94 -2.80 -10.72 8.81
N ARG A 95 -2.66 -11.80 8.07
CA ARG A 95 -1.89 -12.98 8.47
C ARG A 95 -1.18 -13.56 7.26
N ILE A 96 0.13 -13.78 7.37
CA ILE A 96 0.91 -14.45 6.33
C ILE A 96 1.09 -15.91 6.74
N GLU A 97 0.70 -16.84 5.87
CA GLU A 97 0.96 -18.27 6.01
C GLU A 97 1.44 -18.85 4.69
N ASN A 98 2.62 -19.49 4.72
CA ASN A 98 3.32 -19.94 3.52
C ASN A 98 3.43 -18.78 2.51
N ASP A 99 2.99 -18.99 1.28
CA ASP A 99 3.00 -18.00 0.20
C ASP A 99 1.65 -17.24 0.07
N LYS A 100 0.85 -17.19 1.14
CA LYS A 100 -0.45 -16.51 1.14
C LYS A 100 -0.55 -15.44 2.22
N CYS A 101 -1.02 -14.25 1.83
CA CYS A 101 -1.37 -13.17 2.73
C CYS A 101 -2.89 -13.07 2.84
N TYR A 102 -3.43 -13.43 4.01
CA TYR A 102 -4.84 -13.34 4.34
C TYR A 102 -5.15 -11.96 4.92
N ILE A 103 -6.13 -11.27 4.38
CA ILE A 103 -6.62 -9.98 4.90
C ILE A 103 -8.06 -10.16 5.35
N SER A 104 -8.35 -9.71 6.55
CA SER A 104 -9.68 -9.80 7.17
C SER A 104 -10.04 -8.49 7.85
N PRO A 105 -11.33 -8.18 7.99
CA PRO A 105 -11.76 -7.02 8.75
C PRO A 105 -11.34 -7.19 10.22
N LEU A 106 -11.04 -6.06 10.88
CA LEU A 106 -10.84 -6.04 12.32
C LEU A 106 -12.11 -6.51 13.04
#